data_AF-A0A1F2P5A6-F1
#
_entry.id   AF-A0A1F2P5A6-F1
#
_cell.length_a   1.000
_cell.length_b   1.000
_cell.length_c   1.000
_cell.angle_alpha   90.00
_cell.angle_beta   90.00
_cell.angle_gamma   90.00
#
_symmetry.space_group_name_H-M   'P 1'
#
loop_
_entity.id
_entity.type
_entity.pdbx_description
1 polymer ?
#
loop_
_entity_poly.entity_id
_entity_poly.type
_entity_poly.pdbx_seq_one_letter_code
_entity_poly.pdbx_strand_id
1 'polypeptide(L)'
;MVVVLEETILKLIASEEKEGIRQSDIWKQMGIDSRTCSRIITRLENKGLIIREWETVGNTRTYRIWYVGKNGNGEIEAERIDQPGEIGVTQAPKLRGNHSFLVVKDTLAPCVNCKDRCTPETCIKLTEWINLLI
;
A
#
# COMPACT_ATOMS: atom_id res chain seq x y z
N MET A 1 2.72 -21.77 -15.23
CA MET A 1 1.70 -21.83 -14.16
C MET A 1 1.40 -20.49 -13.50
N VAL A 2 2.40 -19.72 -13.04
CA VAL A 2 2.15 -18.48 -12.26
C VAL A 2 1.48 -17.35 -13.08
N VAL A 3 1.82 -17.20 -14.36
CA VAL A 3 1.29 -16.12 -15.22
C VAL A 3 -0.21 -16.28 -15.48
N VAL A 4 -0.67 -17.52 -15.71
CA VAL A 4 -2.08 -17.83 -15.97
C VAL A 4 -2.96 -17.43 -14.77
N LEU A 5 -2.47 -17.64 -13.55
CA LEU A 5 -3.21 -17.31 -12.34
C LEU A 5 -3.33 -15.80 -12.12
N GLU A 6 -2.34 -15.00 -12.52
CA GLU A 6 -2.39 -13.53 -12.43
C GLU A 6 -3.52 -12.95 -13.30
N GLU A 7 -3.64 -13.44 -14.53
CA GLU A 7 -4.69 -13.00 -15.46
C GLU A 7 -6.09 -13.39 -14.99
N THR A 8 -6.26 -14.60 -14.46
CA THR A 8 -7.57 -15.04 -13.95
C THR A 8 -7.99 -14.23 -12.72
N ILE A 9 -7.06 -13.94 -11.81
CA ILE A 9 -7.33 -13.07 -10.65
C ILE A 9 -7.69 -11.66 -11.11
N LEU A 10 -6.97 -11.12 -12.10
CA LEU A 10 -7.26 -9.80 -12.62
C LEU A 10 -8.66 -9.72 -13.25
N LYS A 11 -9.06 -10.73 -14.02
CA LYS A 11 -10.41 -10.82 -14.60
C LYS A 11 -11.49 -10.88 -13.52
N LEU A 12 -11.25 -11.62 -12.43
CA LEU A 12 -12.16 -11.70 -11.29
C LEU A 12 -12.33 -10.34 -10.59
N ILE A 13 -11.22 -9.61 -10.39
CA ILE A 13 -11.27 -8.28 -9.78
C ILE A 13 -11.98 -7.29 -10.72
N ALA A 14 -11.73 -7.38 -12.04
CA ALA A 14 -12.38 -6.54 -13.04
C ALA A 14 -13.88 -6.80 -13.16
N SER A 15 -14.36 -8.04 -12.97
CA SER A 15 -15.80 -8.32 -12.97
C SER A 15 -16.54 -7.71 -11.78
N GLU A 16 -15.83 -7.43 -10.68
CA GLU A 16 -16.38 -6.89 -9.43
C GLU A 16 -15.98 -5.41 -9.23
N GLU A 17 -15.75 -4.68 -10.32
CA GLU A 17 -15.23 -3.30 -10.30
C GLU A 17 -16.08 -2.32 -9.47
N LYS A 18 -17.39 -2.56 -9.35
CA LYS A 18 -18.33 -1.65 -8.67
C LYS A 18 -18.28 -1.71 -7.15
N GLU A 19 -18.04 -2.88 -6.58
CA GLU A 19 -18.04 -3.07 -5.12
C GLU A 19 -16.63 -3.38 -4.59
N GLY A 20 -15.73 -3.80 -5.47
CA GLY A 20 -14.42 -4.32 -5.08
C GLY A 20 -14.54 -5.69 -4.41
N ILE A 21 -13.49 -6.49 -4.51
CA ILE A 21 -13.46 -7.85 -3.97
C ILE A 21 -12.49 -7.93 -2.79
N ARG A 22 -12.87 -8.65 -1.73
CA ARG A 22 -11.97 -8.86 -0.59
C ARG A 22 -10.90 -9.86 -0.95
N GLN A 23 -9.66 -9.59 -0.52
CA GLN A 23 -8.55 -10.50 -0.71
C GLN A 23 -8.88 -11.90 -0.15
N SER A 24 -9.52 -11.96 1.03
CA SER A 24 -10.01 -13.21 1.63
C SER A 24 -10.85 -14.07 0.70
N ASP A 25 -11.66 -13.43 -0.13
CA ASP A 25 -12.64 -14.10 -0.97
C ASP A 25 -12.02 -14.53 -2.29
N ILE A 26 -11.03 -13.77 -2.79
CA ILE A 26 -10.23 -14.15 -3.96
C ILE A 26 -9.55 -15.49 -3.75
N TRP A 27 -8.80 -15.70 -2.67
CA TRP A 27 -8.07 -16.99 -2.51
C TRP A 27 -8.97 -18.16 -2.16
N LYS A 28 -10.12 -17.90 -1.50
CA LYS A 28 -11.15 -18.93 -1.27
C LYS A 28 -11.82 -19.36 -2.58
N GLN A 29 -12.24 -18.41 -3.42
CA GLN A 29 -12.89 -18.70 -4.71
C GLN A 29 -11.92 -19.35 -5.70
N MET A 30 -10.66 -18.92 -5.70
CA MET A 30 -9.64 -19.43 -6.62
C MET A 30 -9.00 -20.74 -6.14
N GLY A 31 -9.32 -21.22 -4.94
CA GLY A 31 -8.75 -22.45 -4.37
C GLY A 31 -7.23 -22.40 -4.21
N ILE A 32 -6.66 -21.21 -3.97
CA ILE A 32 -5.22 -21.00 -3.86
C ILE A 32 -4.78 -20.67 -2.44
N ASP A 33 -3.49 -20.84 -2.16
CA ASP A 33 -2.92 -20.41 -0.90
C ASP A 33 -2.89 -18.87 -0.76
N SER A 34 -3.13 -18.40 0.46
CA SER A 34 -3.15 -16.98 0.83
C SER A 34 -1.83 -16.25 0.50
N ARG A 35 -0.68 -16.93 0.62
CA ARG A 35 0.64 -16.37 0.28
C ARG A 35 0.78 -16.19 -1.22
N THR A 36 0.30 -17.15 -2.00
CA THR A 36 0.29 -17.06 -3.48
C THR A 36 -0.59 -15.91 -3.93
N CYS A 37 -1.79 -15.78 -3.35
CA CYS A 37 -2.69 -14.66 -3.61
C CYS A 37 -2.04 -13.32 -3.29
N SER A 38 -1.45 -13.17 -2.09
CA SER A 38 -0.79 -11.92 -1.69
C SER A 38 0.36 -11.52 -2.63
N ARG A 39 1.15 -12.49 -3.10
CA ARG A 39 2.24 -12.24 -4.07
C ARG A 39 1.70 -11.74 -5.41
N ILE A 40 0.60 -12.31 -5.88
CA ILE A 40 -0.04 -11.89 -7.14
C ILE A 40 -0.63 -10.49 -7.01
N ILE A 41 -1.36 -10.22 -5.93
CA ILE A 41 -1.92 -8.89 -5.65
C ILE A 41 -0.82 -7.83 -5.62
N THR A 42 0.30 -8.09 -4.94
CA THR A 42 1.44 -7.16 -4.90
C THR A 42 1.99 -6.87 -6.31
N ARG A 43 2.04 -7.88 -7.20
CA ARG A 43 2.49 -7.69 -8.59
C ARG A 43 1.50 -6.89 -9.41
N LEU A 44 0.20 -7.11 -9.24
CA LEU A 44 -0.84 -6.36 -9.94
C LEU A 44 -0.89 -4.90 -9.46
N GLU A 45 -0.70 -4.68 -8.16
CA GLU A 45 -0.57 -3.35 -7.54
C GLU A 45 0.66 -2.61 -8.11
N ASN A 46 1.82 -3.27 -8.17
CA ASN A 46 3.03 -2.69 -8.78
C ASN A 46 2.88 -2.40 -10.28
N LYS A 47 2.00 -3.14 -10.98
CA LYS A 47 1.65 -2.89 -12.40
C LYS A 47 0.63 -1.75 -12.56
N GLY A 48 0.12 -1.18 -11.46
CA GLY A 48 -0.89 -0.12 -11.47
C GLY A 48 -2.27 -0.59 -11.95
N LEU A 49 -2.54 -1.90 -11.90
CA LEU A 49 -3.79 -2.50 -12.42
C LEU A 49 -4.89 -2.60 -11.35
N ILE A 50 -4.50 -2.54 -10.08
CA ILE A 50 -5.40 -2.65 -8.94
C ILE A 50 -4.93 -1.72 -7.82
N ILE A 51 -5.87 -1.33 -6.97
CA ILE A 51 -5.59 -0.65 -5.70
C ILE A 51 -6.17 -1.47 -4.56
N ARG A 52 -5.61 -1.33 -3.36
CA ARG A 52 -6.11 -1.99 -2.15
C ARG A 52 -6.37 -0.99 -1.04
N GLU A 53 -7.42 -1.24 -0.28
CA GLU A 53 -7.78 -0.50 0.92
C GLU A 53 -7.98 -1.48 2.07
N TRP A 54 -7.58 -1.10 3.28
CA TRP A 54 -7.78 -1.95 4.45
C TRP A 54 -9.25 -1.90 4.87
N GLU A 55 -9.84 -3.08 5.10
CA GLU A 55 -11.20 -3.23 5.59
C GLU A 55 -11.15 -4.11 6.85
N THR A 56 -11.83 -3.67 7.91
CA THR A 56 -12.00 -4.49 9.11
C THR A 56 -13.27 -5.28 8.98
N VAL A 57 -13.14 -6.61 8.90
CA VAL A 57 -14.30 -7.52 8.85
C VAL A 57 -14.31 -8.29 10.16
N GLY A 58 -15.21 -7.90 11.07
CA GLY A 58 -15.23 -8.42 12.43
C GLY A 58 -13.95 -8.05 13.19
N ASN A 59 -13.19 -9.05 13.65
CA ASN A 59 -11.90 -8.88 14.33
C ASN A 59 -10.67 -9.09 13.42
N THR A 60 -10.88 -9.35 12.12
CA THR A 60 -9.79 -9.64 11.17
C THR A 60 -9.59 -8.48 10.21
N ARG A 61 -8.33 -8.08 10.01
CA ARG A 61 -7.95 -7.12 8.97
C ARG A 61 -7.82 -7.83 7.64
N THR A 62 -8.53 -7.36 6.63
CA THR A 62 -8.40 -7.81 5.25
C THR A 62 -8.23 -6.61 4.33
N TYR A 63 -7.87 -6.86 3.08
CA TYR A 63 -7.83 -5.81 2.06
C TYR A 63 -9.03 -5.96 1.14
N ARG A 64 -9.72 -4.86 0.87
CA ARG A 64 -10.63 -4.71 -0.27
C ARG A 64 -9.82 -4.26 -1.47
N ILE A 65 -10.05 -4.88 -2.62
CA ILE A 65 -9.27 -4.69 -3.84
C ILE A 65 -10.18 -4.17 -4.94
N TRP A 66 -9.76 -3.09 -5.57
CA TRP A 66 -10.46 -2.45 -6.67
C TRP A 66 -9.65 -2.57 -7.96
N TYR A 67 -10.36 -2.75 -9.07
CA TYR A 67 -9.75 -2.72 -10.39
C TYR A 67 -9.50 -1.27 -10.82
N VAL A 68 -8.34 -1.02 -11.42
CA VAL A 68 -8.01 0.27 -12.02
C VAL A 68 -7.73 -0.01 -13.49
N GLY A 69 -8.70 0.31 -14.34
CA GLY A 69 -8.64 0.04 -15.77
C GLY A 69 -7.43 0.69 -16.43
N LYS A 70 -6.79 -0.03 -17.36
CA LYS A 70 -5.77 0.55 -18.24
C LYS A 70 -6.45 1.24 -19.41
N ASN A 71 -6.34 2.56 -19.48
CA ASN A 71 -6.53 3.27 -20.75
C ASN A 71 -5.24 3.14 -21.58
N GLY A 72 -5.40 3.01 -22.90
CA GLY A 72 -4.37 2.54 -23.85
C GLY A 72 -3.06 3.34 -23.95
N ASN A 73 -2.83 4.35 -23.10
CA ASN A 73 -1.69 5.25 -23.15
C ASN A 73 -0.80 5.21 -21.88
N GLY A 74 -1.01 4.25 -20.98
CA GLY A 74 -0.17 4.11 -19.78
C GLY A 74 -0.42 5.17 -18.70
N GLU A 75 -1.52 5.92 -18.81
CA GLU A 75 -2.01 6.83 -17.79
C GLU A 75 -3.16 6.19 -17.01
N ILE A 76 -3.09 6.32 -15.69
CA ILE A 76 -4.05 5.78 -14.72
C ILE A 76 -5.19 6.79 -14.59
N GLU A 77 -6.34 6.50 -15.22
CA GLU A 77 -7.58 7.26 -15.02
C GLU A 77 -8.39 6.61 -13.89
N ALA A 78 -8.14 7.02 -12.65
CA ALA A 78 -9.18 7.02 -11.65
C ALA A 78 -9.99 8.29 -11.86
N GLU A 79 -11.26 8.19 -12.25
CA GLU A 79 -12.19 9.32 -12.25
C GLU A 79 -12.17 9.96 -10.86
N ARG A 80 -11.51 11.13 -10.76
CA ARG A 80 -11.65 12.04 -9.63
C ARG A 80 -12.93 12.84 -9.88
N ILE A 81 -13.93 12.69 -9.02
CA ILE A 81 -14.95 13.72 -8.90
C ILE A 81 -14.30 14.91 -8.16
N ASP A 82 -14.08 15.95 -8.95
CA ASP A 82 -13.85 17.37 -8.68
C ASP A 82 -12.51 17.90 -8.11
N GLN A 83 -12.02 18.91 -8.82
CA GLN A 83 -10.70 19.55 -8.90
C GLN A 83 -10.54 20.70 -7.85
N PRO A 84 -9.37 21.38 -7.65
CA PRO A 84 -8.22 21.50 -8.56
C PRO A 84 -6.79 21.52 -7.95
N GLY A 85 -5.79 21.33 -8.83
CA GLY A 85 -4.55 22.10 -8.77
C GLY A 85 -3.27 21.38 -8.30
N GLU A 86 -2.33 21.29 -9.26
CA GLU A 86 -0.88 21.09 -9.15
C GLU A 86 -0.30 19.67 -9.06
N ILE A 87 0.49 19.40 -10.11
CA ILE A 87 1.40 18.29 -10.33
C ILE A 87 2.55 18.39 -9.33
N GLY A 88 2.79 17.32 -8.57
CA GLY A 88 4.06 17.09 -7.88
C GLY A 88 4.03 17.30 -6.36
N VAL A 89 4.14 16.19 -5.61
CA VAL A 89 4.39 16.16 -4.15
C VAL A 89 3.27 16.75 -3.28
N THR A 90 2.12 16.09 -3.20
CA THR A 90 1.10 16.45 -2.21
C THR A 90 1.30 15.68 -0.91
N GLN A 91 2.21 16.22 -0.11
CA GLN A 91 2.37 16.13 1.35
C GLN A 91 2.20 14.74 1.98
N ALA A 92 3.30 14.26 2.59
CA ALA A 92 3.24 13.21 3.60
C ALA A 92 2.03 13.46 4.54
N PRO A 93 1.26 12.42 4.90
CA PRO A 93 0.08 12.59 5.74
C PRO A 93 0.46 13.46 6.93
N LYS A 94 -0.23 14.58 7.13
CA LYS A 94 -0.06 15.40 8.33
C LYS A 94 -0.32 14.47 9.51
N LEU A 95 0.76 14.05 10.17
CA LEU A 95 0.68 13.36 11.44
C LEU A 95 -0.25 14.22 12.31
N ARG A 96 -1.31 13.61 12.85
CA ARG A 96 -2.20 14.30 13.77
C ARG A 96 -1.63 14.05 15.16
N GLY A 97 -1.12 15.10 15.80
CA GLY A 97 -0.55 15.00 17.14
C GLY A 97 0.53 16.05 17.39
N ASN A 98 1.05 16.07 18.61
CA ASN A 98 2.23 16.88 18.93
C ASN A 98 3.48 16.16 18.39
N HIS A 99 4.08 16.69 17.33
CA HIS A 99 5.28 16.12 16.68
C HIS A 99 6.57 16.42 17.43
N SER A 100 6.52 17.20 18.51
CA SER A 100 7.68 17.48 19.36
C SER A 100 8.34 16.20 19.89
N PHE A 101 7.58 15.11 20.05
CA PHE A 101 8.12 13.81 20.46
C PHE A 101 8.89 13.05 19.36
N LEU A 102 8.78 13.47 18.10
CA LEU A 102 9.46 12.83 16.95
C LEU A 102 10.70 13.60 16.48
N VAL A 103 10.93 14.79 17.05
CA VAL A 103 11.95 15.75 16.63
C VAL A 103 12.81 16.12 17.82
N VAL A 104 14.13 16.04 17.67
CA VAL A 104 15.10 16.53 18.66
C VAL A 104 15.98 17.57 17.99
N LYS A 105 16.11 18.77 18.58
CA LYS A 105 16.89 19.90 18.01
C LYS A 105 16.56 20.12 16.52
N ASP A 106 15.28 20.22 16.19
CA ASP A 106 14.75 20.38 14.82
C ASP A 106 15.12 19.25 13.83
N THR A 107 15.64 18.13 14.33
CA THR A 107 16.05 16.97 13.53
C THR A 107 15.11 15.79 13.78
N LEU A 108 14.54 15.21 12.72
CA LEU A 108 13.72 14.00 12.78
C LEU A 108 14.58 12.75 13.00
N ALA A 109 14.10 11.83 13.83
CA ALA A 109 14.78 10.55 14.01
C ALA A 109 14.78 9.74 12.68
N PRO A 110 15.93 9.17 12.26
CA PRO A 110 16.08 8.48 10.97
C PRO A 110 15.19 7.24 10.84
N CYS A 111 14.67 6.73 11.96
CA CYS A 111 13.79 5.57 12.00
C CYS A 111 12.33 5.88 11.59
N VAL A 112 11.85 7.12 11.73
CA VAL A 112 10.42 7.48 11.58
C VAL A 112 9.88 7.25 10.16
N ASN A 113 10.76 7.19 9.15
CA ASN A 113 10.41 6.84 7.77
C ASN A 113 11.42 5.84 7.16
N CYS A 114 12.07 5.04 8.00
CA CYS A 114 13.03 4.06 7.53
C CYS A 114 12.29 2.88 6.89
N LYS A 115 12.76 2.42 5.72
CA LYS A 115 12.26 1.20 5.08
C LYS A 115 13.00 -0.05 5.55
N ASP A 116 14.02 0.10 6.38
CA ASP A 116 14.78 -1.00 6.92
C ASP A 116 13.97 -1.69 8.02
N ARG A 117 13.99 -3.02 8.02
CA ARG A 117 13.27 -3.85 9.01
C ARG A 117 14.08 -3.98 10.31
N CYS A 118 14.61 -2.86 10.81
CA CYS A 118 15.37 -2.78 12.05
C CYS A 118 14.46 -2.43 13.24
N THR A 119 14.85 -2.81 14.46
CA THR A 119 14.19 -2.36 15.70
C THR A 119 14.98 -1.21 16.33
N PRO A 120 14.34 -0.29 17.08
CA PRO A 120 15.03 0.83 17.71
C PRO A 120 16.22 0.42 18.59
N GLU A 121 16.14 -0.74 19.25
CA GLU A 121 17.19 -1.23 20.16
C GLU A 121 18.46 -1.68 19.42
N THR A 122 18.37 -1.95 18.11
CA THR A 122 19.46 -2.53 17.31
C THR A 122 19.77 -1.73 16.03
N CYS A 123 19.18 -0.55 15.87
CA CYS A 123 19.29 0.25 14.65
C CYS A 123 20.56 1.10 14.65
N ILE A 124 21.55 0.74 13.82
CA ILE A 124 22.82 1.47 13.66
C ILE A 124 22.60 2.94 13.29
N LYS A 125 21.70 3.22 12.34
CA LYS A 125 21.39 4.59 11.89
C LYS A 125 20.83 5.45 13.03
N LEU A 126 20.01 4.84 13.91
CA LEU A 126 19.47 5.53 15.07
C LEU A 126 20.56 5.76 16.12
N THR A 127 21.42 4.77 16.36
CA THR A 127 22.57 4.90 17.28
C THR A 127 23.52 6.01 16.86
N GLU A 128 23.93 6.05 15.59
CA GLU A 128 24.79 7.11 15.05
C GLU A 128 24.14 8.49 15.19
N TRP A 129 22.85 8.58 14.88
CA TRP A 129 22.09 9.82 15.01
C TRP A 129 22.00 10.30 16.46
N ILE A 130 21.73 9.41 17.42
CA ILE A 130 21.73 9.75 18.86
C ILE A 130 23.09 10.28 19.27
N ASN A 131 24.18 9.65 18.83
CA ASN A 131 25.54 10.07 19.15
C ASN A 131 25.89 11.47 18.61
N LEU A 132 25.21 11.94 17.55
CA LEU A 132 25.39 13.30 17.02
C LEU A 132 24.59 14.37 17.78
N LEU A 133 23.66 13.96 18.65
CA LEU A 133 22.80 14.87 19.43
C LEU A 133 23.32 15.14 20.84
N ILE A 134 24.16 14.23 21.36
CA ILE A 134 24.87 14.33 22.64
C ILE A 134 26.05 15.30 22.47
#